data_AF-A0A0T1UPM5-F1
#
_entry.id   AF-A0A0T1UPM5-F1
#
_cell.length_a   1.000
_cell.length_b   1.000
_cell.length_c   1.000
_cell.angle_alpha   90.00
_cell.angle_beta   90.00
_cell.angle_gamma   90.00
#
_symmetry.space_group_name_H-M   'P 1'
#
loop_
_entity.id
_entity.type
_entity.pdbx_description
1 polymer ?
#
loop_
_entity_poly.entity_id
_entity_poly.type
_entity_poly.pdbx_seq_one_letter_code
_entity_poly.pdbx_strand_id
1 'polypeptide(L)'
;MTEPAATLTEPPREGHRARAVLALARFETRELLQQIPVLFFFALYVVLTALRLMSRDGMDDFPVLNTVDRRTQAMPLLFALAVFICANAAALRSRKHGTVQQFGVLAMEPWRRTLAHVLSVIPYAGLTALVVAAEYTREALRPGAIGHGSFGELAVGPLSVLLAGVTGVLLARLLPSPFVPILFVIAVYVLGVLVSGLVDVRQEWVAWLDPVQFFSSSGGDPVPSDLLGRPAGWHALYVTGLCAVLSCAALLVAGGRTRAVKAVTALALAATAAGVVGQLPGDTAALDAARRTASESPEKVQSCVTHDGSTYCSFPEWSGVRDDWAEVVDRVRSGAGGAAEAPLTVRQRIYTDGGVETDGALDPSATPGEVTVGTRWGGNRVPEFAVGVATVLVGGSEDVTTEPMCDARAVTIMWLVLGQDPDPTATFRNVRLDDSTTGSGVVLAPTNGLSLSAPQTTVIRELLDRPRAETTARVKAHWTELTSARTTTAQAAKLLGVEVPKEADECEE
;
A
#
# COMPACT_ATOMS: atom_id res chain seq x y z
N MET A 1 -15.77 80.51 20.88
CA MET A 1 -15.18 79.59 19.87
C MET A 1 -15.57 78.19 20.27
N THR A 2 -16.49 77.60 19.52
CA THR A 2 -17.05 76.26 19.79
C THR A 2 -16.37 75.33 18.80
N GLU A 3 -15.50 74.46 19.30
CA GLU A 3 -14.79 73.47 18.49
C GLU A 3 -15.80 72.40 18.03
N PRO A 4 -15.95 72.14 16.72
CA PRO A 4 -16.88 71.13 16.25
C PRO A 4 -16.36 69.73 16.61
N ALA A 5 -17.22 68.92 17.21
CA ALA A 5 -16.95 67.53 17.51
C ALA A 5 -16.49 66.77 16.26
N ALA A 6 -15.34 66.11 16.36
CA ALA A 6 -14.79 65.28 15.30
C ALA A 6 -15.82 64.23 14.86
N THR A 7 -16.18 64.29 13.59
CA THR A 7 -17.13 63.40 12.93
C THR A 7 -16.57 61.98 12.84
N LEU A 8 -17.49 61.03 13.07
CA LEU A 8 -17.33 59.58 13.13
C LEU A 8 -16.38 59.00 12.08
N THR A 9 -15.45 58.19 12.58
CA THR A 9 -14.51 57.34 11.87
C THR A 9 -15.20 56.56 10.74
N GLU A 10 -14.69 56.74 9.52
CA GLU A 10 -15.05 55.99 8.31
C GLU A 10 -15.08 54.47 8.65
N PRO A 11 -16.13 53.70 8.29
CA PRO A 11 -16.18 52.27 8.61
C PRO A 11 -14.96 51.58 7.99
N PRO A 12 -14.24 50.71 8.75
CA PRO A 12 -12.98 50.17 8.27
C PRO A 12 -13.18 49.40 6.97
N ARG A 13 -12.49 49.83 5.90
CA ARG A 13 -12.50 49.23 4.56
C ARG A 13 -12.33 47.71 4.63
N GLU A 14 -13.09 46.95 3.85
CA GLU A 14 -13.10 45.48 3.89
C GLU A 14 -11.71 44.84 3.75
N GLY A 15 -10.80 45.46 3.00
CA GLY A 15 -9.41 45.03 2.86
C GLY A 15 -8.61 45.04 4.18
N HIS A 16 -8.90 45.95 5.10
CA HIS A 16 -8.26 45.96 6.44
C HIS A 16 -8.78 44.80 7.31
N ARG A 17 -10.05 44.42 7.14
CA ARG A 17 -10.67 43.31 7.88
C ARG A 17 -10.15 41.95 7.44
N ALA A 18 -9.95 41.74 6.13
CA ALA A 18 -9.34 40.52 5.60
C ALA A 18 -7.89 40.37 6.05
N ARG A 19 -7.11 41.46 6.02
CA ARG A 19 -5.71 41.47 6.49
C ARG A 19 -5.61 41.13 7.99
N ALA A 20 -6.54 41.61 8.82
CA ALA A 20 -6.59 41.27 10.23
C ALA A 20 -6.86 39.77 10.47
N VAL A 21 -7.76 39.15 9.69
CA VAL A 21 -8.01 37.69 9.75
C VAL A 21 -6.75 36.91 9.37
N LEU A 22 -6.09 37.28 8.27
CA LEU A 22 -4.87 36.60 7.82
C LEU A 22 -3.71 36.78 8.79
N ALA A 23 -3.56 37.97 9.38
CA ALA A 23 -2.56 38.23 10.41
C ALA A 23 -2.80 37.37 11.65
N LEU A 24 -4.05 37.26 12.10
CA LEU A 24 -4.41 36.37 13.21
C LEU A 24 -4.21 34.90 12.85
N ALA A 25 -4.59 34.47 11.64
CA ALA A 25 -4.38 33.10 11.19
C ALA A 25 -2.89 32.74 11.16
N ARG A 26 -2.03 33.66 10.68
CA ARG A 26 -0.58 33.50 10.69
C ARG A 26 -0.02 33.41 12.12
N PHE A 27 -0.54 34.24 13.03
CA PHE A 27 -0.17 34.18 14.45
C PHE A 27 -0.54 32.83 15.06
N GLU A 28 -1.79 32.39 14.89
CA GLU A 28 -2.27 31.10 15.42
C GLU A 28 -1.53 29.91 14.79
N THR A 29 -1.20 29.99 13.49
CA THR A 29 -0.36 28.97 12.83
C THR A 29 1.01 28.89 13.51
N ARG A 30 1.65 30.03 13.77
CA ARG A 30 2.96 30.04 14.42
C ARG A 30 2.88 29.48 15.84
N GLU A 31 1.86 29.87 16.60
CA GLU A 31 1.63 29.41 17.96
C GLU A 31 1.36 27.90 18.01
N LEU A 32 0.52 27.38 17.11
CA LEU A 32 0.27 25.94 16.98
C LEU A 32 1.54 25.18 16.63
N LEU A 33 2.39 25.72 15.73
CA LEU A 33 3.64 25.10 15.33
C LEU A 33 4.64 25.03 16.49
N GLN A 34 4.55 25.94 17.46
CA GLN A 34 5.42 25.94 18.63
C GLN A 34 4.93 25.01 19.75
N GLN A 35 3.76 24.39 19.61
CA GLN A 35 3.29 23.44 20.61
C GLN A 35 4.08 22.13 20.52
N ILE A 36 4.57 21.67 21.67
CA ILE A 36 5.36 20.43 21.79
C ILE A 36 4.67 19.24 21.10
N PRO A 37 3.35 18.98 21.28
CA PRO A 37 2.70 17.88 20.60
C PRO A 37 2.76 17.98 19.07
N VAL A 38 2.53 19.17 18.50
CA VAL A 38 2.55 19.37 17.03
C VAL A 38 3.95 19.07 16.48
N LEU A 39 5.00 19.61 17.10
CA LEU A 39 6.38 19.36 16.68
C LEU A 39 6.76 17.88 16.84
N PHE A 40 6.43 17.29 17.99
CA PHE A 40 6.77 15.91 18.30
C PHE A 40 6.09 14.94 17.32
N PHE A 41 4.78 15.05 17.12
CA PHE A 41 4.05 14.14 16.24
C PHE A 41 4.36 14.39 14.76
N PHE A 42 4.67 15.63 14.35
CA PHE A 42 5.17 15.90 13.01
C PHE A 42 6.55 15.27 12.78
N ALA A 43 7.48 15.45 13.74
CA ALA A 43 8.80 14.85 13.66
C ALA A 43 8.70 13.31 13.66
N LEU A 44 7.85 12.73 14.51
CA LEU A 44 7.59 11.30 14.53
C LEU A 44 7.05 10.82 13.19
N TYR A 45 6.07 11.51 12.60
CA TYR A 45 5.54 11.18 11.27
C TYR A 45 6.64 11.19 10.19
N VAL A 46 7.46 12.25 10.15
CA VAL A 46 8.56 12.37 9.17
C VAL A 46 9.63 11.31 9.40
N VAL A 47 10.02 11.05 10.66
CA VAL A 47 11.02 10.04 11.01
C VAL A 47 10.53 8.64 10.68
N LEU A 48 9.30 8.27 11.02
CA LEU A 48 8.74 6.96 10.67
C LEU A 48 8.64 6.79 9.15
N THR A 49 8.23 7.84 8.44
CA THR A 49 8.20 7.85 6.98
C THR A 49 9.62 7.63 6.41
N ALA A 50 10.62 8.36 6.92
CA ALA A 50 12.01 8.23 6.49
C ALA A 50 12.60 6.85 6.82
N LEU A 51 12.36 6.32 8.03
CA LEU A 51 12.82 4.98 8.45
C LEU A 51 12.26 3.91 7.52
N ARG A 52 10.97 3.97 7.20
CA ARG A 52 10.35 3.05 6.24
C ARG A 52 10.89 3.21 4.82
N LEU A 53 11.20 4.43 4.39
CA LEU A 53 11.82 4.67 3.08
C LEU A 53 13.29 4.20 3.01
N MET A 54 13.91 3.96 4.17
CA MET A 54 15.25 3.37 4.29
C MET A 54 15.21 1.85 4.50
N SER A 55 14.12 1.29 5.04
CA SER A 55 13.95 -0.15 5.12
C SER A 55 13.80 -0.71 3.70
N ARG A 56 14.65 -1.68 3.37
CA ARG A 56 14.45 -2.52 2.21
C ARG A 56 13.59 -3.68 2.68
N ASP A 57 12.30 -3.64 2.40
CA ASP A 57 11.50 -4.86 2.44
C ASP A 57 12.08 -5.74 1.34
N GLY A 58 12.98 -6.67 1.69
CA GLY A 58 13.72 -7.49 0.72
C GLY A 58 12.82 -8.45 -0.08
N MET A 59 11.50 -8.32 0.04
CA MET A 59 10.51 -9.16 -0.61
C MET A 59 10.24 -8.71 -2.05
N ASP A 60 10.15 -7.40 -2.31
CA ASP A 60 9.89 -6.80 -3.62
C ASP A 60 10.63 -5.46 -3.80
N ASP A 61 11.43 -5.33 -4.87
CA ASP A 61 12.25 -4.14 -5.11
C ASP A 61 11.51 -3.04 -5.90
N PHE A 62 10.48 -3.45 -6.65
CA PHE A 62 9.79 -2.59 -7.60
C PHE A 62 8.45 -2.10 -7.06
N PRO A 63 8.30 -0.79 -6.77
CA PRO A 63 7.09 -0.27 -6.17
C PRO A 63 5.93 -0.22 -7.16
N VAL A 64 4.77 -0.68 -6.73
CA VAL A 64 3.51 -0.59 -7.49
C VAL A 64 2.75 0.67 -7.04
N LEU A 65 2.63 1.66 -7.93
CA LEU A 65 2.34 3.05 -7.55
C LEU A 65 0.92 3.31 -7.02
N ASN A 66 -0.08 2.52 -7.45
CA ASN A 66 -1.44 2.55 -6.89
C ASN A 66 -1.56 1.87 -5.51
N THR A 67 -0.49 1.25 -5.03
CA THR A 67 -0.38 0.74 -3.65
C THR A 67 0.38 1.75 -2.79
N VAL A 68 1.40 2.40 -3.37
CA VAL A 68 2.16 3.46 -2.71
C VAL A 68 1.26 4.63 -2.32
N ASP A 69 0.43 5.13 -3.24
CA ASP A 69 -0.48 6.26 -2.97
C ASP A 69 -1.47 5.99 -1.81
N ARG A 70 -2.10 4.81 -1.77
CA ARG A 70 -3.00 4.36 -0.71
C ARG A 70 -2.28 4.22 0.62
N ARG A 71 -1.04 3.73 0.59
CA ARG A 71 -0.20 3.57 1.80
C ARG A 71 0.14 4.91 2.46
N THR A 72 0.12 6.03 1.72
CA THR A 72 0.42 7.36 2.29
C THR A 72 -0.63 7.88 3.28
N GLN A 73 -1.78 7.21 3.43
CA GLN A 73 -2.94 7.74 4.15
C GLN A 73 -2.91 7.49 5.67
N ALA A 74 -2.29 6.40 6.12
CA ALA A 74 -2.34 5.98 7.53
C ALA A 74 -1.39 6.77 8.44
N MET A 75 -0.14 6.98 8.01
CA MET A 75 0.89 7.62 8.84
C MET A 75 0.57 9.08 9.24
N PRO A 76 -0.04 9.91 8.38
CA PRO A 76 -0.46 11.26 8.74
C PRO A 76 -1.45 11.35 9.92
N LEU A 77 -2.14 10.27 10.28
CA LEU A 77 -3.16 10.28 11.34
C LEU A 77 -2.58 10.57 12.72
N LEU A 78 -1.33 10.16 12.96
CA LEU A 78 -0.59 10.52 14.18
C LEU A 78 -0.45 12.04 14.30
N PHE A 79 -0.14 12.70 13.18
CA PHE A 79 -0.03 14.14 13.13
C PHE A 79 -1.40 14.84 13.19
N ALA A 80 -2.41 14.27 12.52
CA ALA A 80 -3.78 14.76 12.56
C ALA A 80 -4.32 14.83 14.00
N LEU A 81 -4.02 13.83 14.84
CA LEU A 81 -4.41 13.81 16.25
C LEU A 81 -3.82 14.99 17.03
N ALA A 82 -2.54 15.30 16.83
CA ALA A 82 -1.91 16.45 17.47
C ALA A 82 -2.55 17.76 17.01
N VAL A 83 -2.75 17.94 15.71
CA VAL A 83 -3.39 19.13 15.14
C VAL A 83 -4.82 19.30 15.67
N PHE A 84 -5.60 18.22 15.79
CA PHE A 84 -6.94 18.23 16.38
C PHE A 84 -6.95 18.75 17.83
N ILE A 85 -6.11 18.18 18.70
CA ILE A 85 -6.04 18.55 20.11
C ILE A 85 -5.57 20.00 20.26
N CYS A 86 -4.50 20.37 19.55
CA CYS A 86 -3.87 21.68 19.63
C CYS A 86 -4.76 22.79 19.05
N ALA A 87 -5.44 22.54 17.92
CA ALA A 87 -6.39 23.49 17.33
C ALA A 87 -7.60 23.73 18.24
N ASN A 88 -8.11 22.68 18.90
CA ASN A 88 -9.17 22.81 19.91
C ASN A 88 -8.71 23.68 21.09
N ALA A 89 -7.54 23.37 21.66
CA ALA A 89 -6.96 24.11 22.77
C ALA A 89 -6.71 25.59 22.41
N ALA A 90 -6.20 25.87 21.21
CA ALA A 90 -6.00 27.22 20.70
C ALA A 90 -7.33 27.99 20.59
N ALA A 91 -8.37 27.38 20.02
CA ALA A 91 -9.69 27.99 19.90
C ALA A 91 -10.39 28.24 21.26
N LEU A 92 -10.06 27.45 22.29
CA LEU A 92 -10.52 27.62 23.68
C LEU A 92 -9.67 28.59 24.51
N ARG A 93 -8.47 28.98 24.05
CA ARG A 93 -7.48 29.76 24.81
C ARG A 93 -8.08 31.00 25.49
N SER A 94 -8.87 31.78 24.74
CA SER A 94 -9.49 33.00 25.27
C SER A 94 -10.49 32.75 26.41
N ARG A 95 -11.21 31.62 26.37
CA ARG A 95 -12.11 31.21 27.46
C ARG A 95 -11.32 30.69 28.66
N LYS A 96 -10.32 29.84 28.42
CA LYS A 96 -9.47 29.27 29.48
C LYS A 96 -8.79 30.35 30.32
N HIS A 97 -8.34 31.44 29.69
CA HIS A 97 -7.67 32.53 30.39
C HIS A 97 -8.59 33.68 30.80
N GLY A 98 -9.93 33.53 30.66
CA GLY A 98 -10.88 34.57 31.06
C GLY A 98 -10.76 35.89 30.28
N THR A 99 -10.17 35.87 29.08
CA THR A 99 -9.91 37.07 28.28
C THR A 99 -11.04 37.39 27.30
N VAL A 100 -12.13 36.62 27.32
CA VAL A 100 -13.28 36.78 26.41
C VAL A 100 -13.85 38.20 26.44
N GLN A 101 -13.98 38.79 27.62
CA GLN A 101 -14.50 40.15 27.81
C GLN A 101 -13.58 41.19 27.18
N GLN A 102 -12.26 41.02 27.31
CA GLN A 102 -11.26 41.90 26.71
C GLN A 102 -11.29 41.80 25.18
N PHE A 103 -11.45 40.60 24.63
CA PHE A 103 -11.63 40.40 23.18
C PHE A 103 -13.00 40.86 22.66
N GLY A 104 -14.01 41.01 23.53
CA GLY A 104 -15.33 41.54 23.18
C GLY A 104 -15.31 43.04 22.88
N VAL A 105 -14.30 43.77 23.37
CA VAL A 105 -14.11 45.21 23.12
C VAL A 105 -13.30 45.46 21.84
N LEU A 106 -12.61 44.45 21.31
CA LEU A 106 -11.82 44.57 20.08
C LEU A 106 -12.73 44.59 18.83
N ALA A 107 -12.29 45.30 17.79
CA ALA A 107 -13.02 45.51 16.53
C ALA A 107 -13.28 44.23 15.70
N MET A 108 -12.88 43.04 16.17
CA MET A 108 -12.95 41.80 15.41
C MET A 108 -14.10 40.90 15.86
N GLU A 109 -15.08 40.75 14.97
CA GLU A 109 -16.27 39.90 15.17
C GLU A 109 -15.89 38.45 15.54
N PRO A 110 -16.64 37.76 16.42
CA PRO A 110 -16.33 36.41 16.88
C PRO A 110 -16.14 35.37 15.76
N TRP A 111 -16.95 35.42 14.71
CA TRP A 111 -16.84 34.50 13.57
C TRP A 111 -15.56 34.70 12.76
N ARG A 112 -15.02 35.93 12.69
CA ARG A 112 -13.75 36.22 12.01
C ARG A 112 -12.56 35.67 12.76
N ARG A 113 -12.63 35.62 14.10
CA ARG A 113 -11.63 34.92 14.94
C ARG A 113 -11.70 33.41 14.73
N THR A 114 -12.89 32.83 14.64
CA THR A 114 -13.05 31.42 14.27
C THR A 114 -12.51 31.13 12.87
N LEU A 115 -12.78 32.01 11.90
CA LEU A 115 -12.20 31.89 10.56
C LEU A 115 -10.68 31.89 10.60
N ALA A 116 -10.06 32.72 11.43
CA ALA A 116 -8.61 32.72 11.59
C ALA A 116 -8.07 31.38 12.13
N HIS A 117 -8.74 30.76 13.12
CA HIS A 117 -8.36 29.42 13.58
C HIS A 117 -8.56 28.33 12.51
N VAL A 118 -9.64 28.38 11.73
CA VAL A 118 -9.84 27.46 10.59
C VAL A 118 -8.73 27.65 9.54
N LEU A 119 -8.38 28.88 9.19
CA LEU A 119 -7.29 29.14 8.24
C LEU A 119 -5.92 28.72 8.79
N SER A 120 -5.74 28.76 10.11
CA SER A 120 -4.47 28.39 10.75
C SER A 120 -4.12 26.91 10.63
N VAL A 121 -5.09 26.04 10.31
CA VAL A 121 -4.83 24.60 10.16
C VAL A 121 -4.39 24.21 8.74
N ILE A 122 -4.66 25.06 7.72
CA ILE A 122 -4.34 24.80 6.31
C ILE A 122 -2.83 24.53 6.09
N PRO A 123 -1.89 25.29 6.70
CA PRO A 123 -0.46 25.04 6.52
C PRO A 123 -0.03 23.63 6.93
N TYR A 124 -0.67 23.01 7.93
CA TYR A 124 -0.33 21.64 8.36
C TYR A 124 -0.78 20.58 7.35
N ALA A 125 -1.95 20.76 6.74
CA ALA A 125 -2.34 19.94 5.60
C ALA A 125 -1.35 20.10 4.43
N GLY A 126 -0.87 21.34 4.19
CA GLY A 126 0.18 21.62 3.22
C GLY A 126 1.51 20.91 3.53
N LEU A 127 1.95 20.92 4.80
CA LEU A 127 3.15 20.18 5.24
C LEU A 127 2.99 18.67 5.02
N THR A 128 1.84 18.10 5.36
CA THR A 128 1.54 16.69 5.07
C THR A 128 1.57 16.41 3.58
N ALA A 129 0.99 17.28 2.74
CA ALA A 129 1.01 17.13 1.29
C ALA A 129 2.44 17.13 0.72
N LEU A 130 3.35 17.93 1.29
CA LEU A 130 4.76 17.93 0.90
C LEU A 130 5.44 16.60 1.26
N VAL A 131 5.17 16.04 2.44
CA VAL A 131 5.75 14.74 2.84
C VAL A 131 5.20 13.62 1.95
N VAL A 132 3.89 13.59 1.72
CA VAL A 132 3.24 12.62 0.81
C VAL A 132 3.77 12.74 -0.62
N ALA A 133 3.90 13.96 -1.15
CA ALA A 133 4.45 14.18 -2.47
C ALA A 133 5.92 13.73 -2.57
N ALA A 134 6.73 14.01 -1.54
CA ALA A 134 8.13 13.58 -1.49
C ALA A 134 8.26 12.05 -1.43
N GLU A 135 7.43 11.38 -0.61
CA GLU A 135 7.35 9.93 -0.53
C GLU A 135 6.97 9.32 -1.88
N TYR A 136 5.85 9.72 -2.46
CA TYR A 136 5.35 9.17 -3.72
C TYR A 136 6.32 9.46 -4.87
N THR A 137 6.89 10.67 -4.95
CA THR A 137 7.87 11.02 -6.00
C THR A 137 9.12 10.16 -5.88
N ARG A 138 9.62 9.90 -4.66
CA ARG A 138 10.78 9.03 -4.46
C ARG A 138 10.52 7.62 -4.97
N GLU A 139 9.36 7.04 -4.67
CA GLU A 139 8.99 5.70 -5.13
C GLU A 139 8.75 5.67 -6.65
N ALA A 140 8.07 6.68 -7.20
CA ALA A 140 7.83 6.80 -8.64
C ALA A 140 9.10 7.00 -9.47
N LEU A 141 10.17 7.54 -8.87
CA LEU A 141 11.48 7.69 -9.51
C LEU A 141 12.38 6.46 -9.36
N ARG A 142 11.95 5.42 -8.63
CA ARG A 142 12.73 4.17 -8.58
C ARG A 142 12.71 3.50 -9.95
N PRO A 143 13.85 2.98 -10.44
CA PRO A 143 13.86 2.15 -11.63
C PRO A 143 12.87 0.99 -11.47
N GLY A 144 12.10 0.71 -12.51
CA GLY A 144 11.10 -0.36 -12.54
C GLY A 144 9.85 -0.12 -11.69
N ALA A 145 9.54 1.12 -11.28
CA ALA A 145 8.22 1.44 -10.73
C ALA A 145 7.09 1.07 -11.71
N ILE A 146 6.02 0.49 -11.19
CA ILE A 146 4.93 -0.13 -11.96
C ILE A 146 3.64 0.69 -11.84
N GLY A 147 2.96 0.91 -12.96
CA GLY A 147 1.65 1.54 -13.02
C GLY A 147 1.66 3.05 -12.71
N HIS A 148 0.58 3.54 -12.11
CA HIS A 148 0.41 4.95 -11.74
C HIS A 148 -0.42 5.11 -10.45
N GLY A 149 -0.19 6.18 -9.72
CA GLY A 149 -1.00 6.57 -8.56
C GLY A 149 -2.16 7.50 -8.92
N SER A 150 -3.09 7.63 -7.99
CA SER A 150 -4.28 8.46 -8.03
C SER A 150 -4.08 9.73 -7.21
N PHE A 151 -4.35 10.89 -7.81
CA PHE A 151 -4.39 12.16 -7.09
C PHE A 151 -5.44 12.16 -5.96
N GLY A 152 -6.55 11.42 -6.15
CA GLY A 152 -7.58 11.29 -5.12
C GLY A 152 -7.04 10.58 -3.88
N GLU A 153 -6.31 9.47 -4.06
CA GLU A 153 -5.71 8.71 -2.96
C GLU A 153 -4.61 9.50 -2.25
N LEU A 154 -3.76 10.21 -3.00
CA LEU A 154 -2.70 11.07 -2.43
C LEU A 154 -3.27 12.26 -1.64
N ALA A 155 -4.48 12.73 -1.96
CA ALA A 155 -5.11 13.85 -1.26
C ALA A 155 -5.67 13.46 0.13
N VAL A 156 -5.94 12.18 0.38
CA VAL A 156 -6.63 11.72 1.61
C VAL A 156 -5.81 12.01 2.87
N GLY A 157 -4.50 11.75 2.87
CA GLY A 157 -3.63 12.03 4.03
C GLY A 157 -3.66 13.51 4.45
N PRO A 158 -3.39 14.46 3.54
CA PRO A 158 -3.51 15.91 3.80
C PRO A 158 -4.92 16.34 4.22
N LEU A 159 -5.95 15.83 3.56
CA LEU A 159 -7.34 16.16 3.88
C LEU A 159 -7.76 15.63 5.25
N SER A 160 -7.25 14.48 5.68
CA SER A 160 -7.46 13.94 7.04
C SER A 160 -6.90 14.87 8.12
N VAL A 161 -5.70 15.44 7.91
CA VAL A 161 -5.10 16.42 8.83
C VAL A 161 -5.91 17.72 8.87
N LEU A 162 -6.40 18.19 7.71
CA LEU A 162 -7.27 19.37 7.62
C LEU A 162 -8.60 19.12 8.37
N LEU A 163 -9.23 17.98 8.11
CA LEU A 163 -10.48 17.56 8.74
C LEU A 163 -10.35 17.52 10.26
N ALA A 164 -9.27 16.92 10.76
CA ALA A 164 -8.95 16.85 12.18
C ALA A 164 -8.79 18.26 12.79
N GLY A 165 -8.01 19.14 12.16
CA GLY A 165 -7.86 20.52 12.62
C GLY A 165 -9.17 21.32 12.68
N VAL A 166 -9.97 21.26 11.61
CA VAL A 166 -11.28 21.95 11.54
C VAL A 166 -12.26 21.39 12.57
N THR A 167 -12.28 20.08 12.76
CA THR A 167 -13.11 19.41 13.78
C THR A 167 -12.73 19.89 15.18
N GLY A 168 -11.42 20.02 15.46
CA GLY A 168 -10.93 20.57 16.73
C GLY A 168 -11.47 21.98 17.00
N VAL A 169 -11.43 22.85 15.98
CA VAL A 169 -11.99 24.22 16.06
C VAL A 169 -13.51 24.21 16.27
N LEU A 170 -14.25 23.37 15.54
CA LEU A 170 -15.70 23.25 15.68
C LEU A 170 -16.08 22.78 17.09
N LEU A 171 -15.45 21.73 17.61
CA LEU A 171 -15.72 21.21 18.95
C LEU A 171 -15.44 22.25 20.03
N ALA A 172 -14.40 23.07 19.89
CA ALA A 172 -14.12 24.18 20.81
C ALA A 172 -15.21 25.27 20.82
N ARG A 173 -16.03 25.34 19.76
CA ARG A 173 -17.19 26.24 19.68
C ARG A 173 -18.46 25.61 20.24
N LEU A 174 -18.67 24.32 20.03
CA LEU A 174 -19.85 23.59 20.51
C LEU A 174 -19.78 23.23 21.99
N LEU A 175 -18.64 22.69 22.44
CA LEU A 175 -18.44 22.12 23.76
C LEU A 175 -17.19 22.78 24.39
N PRO A 176 -17.35 23.85 25.18
CA PRO A 176 -16.22 24.64 25.69
C PRO A 176 -15.53 23.98 26.89
N SER A 177 -15.06 22.73 26.72
CA SER A 177 -14.35 21.96 27.74
C SER A 177 -13.04 21.39 27.17
N PRO A 178 -11.93 21.44 27.93
CA PRO A 178 -10.63 20.94 27.49
C PRO A 178 -10.57 19.41 27.36
N PHE A 179 -11.53 18.68 27.93
CA PHE A 179 -11.59 17.21 27.86
C PHE A 179 -12.28 16.70 26.59
N VAL A 180 -12.94 17.58 25.84
CA VAL A 180 -13.73 17.20 24.65
C VAL A 180 -12.91 16.48 23.58
N PRO A 181 -11.68 16.91 23.24
CA PRO A 181 -10.86 16.17 22.27
C PRO A 181 -10.63 14.70 22.66
N ILE A 182 -10.30 14.44 23.93
CA ILE A 182 -10.01 13.09 24.42
C ILE A 182 -11.27 12.22 24.36
N LEU A 183 -12.38 12.74 24.88
CA LEU A 183 -13.67 12.01 24.86
C LEU A 183 -14.15 11.74 23.44
N PHE A 184 -13.94 12.69 22.53
CA PHE A 184 -14.29 12.53 21.12
C PHE A 184 -13.49 11.41 20.46
N VAL A 185 -12.16 11.38 20.66
CA VAL A 185 -11.30 10.31 20.10
C VAL A 185 -11.71 8.94 20.65
N ILE A 186 -11.96 8.83 21.96
CA ILE A 186 -12.43 7.58 22.58
C ILE A 186 -13.78 7.16 21.98
N ALA A 187 -14.73 8.09 21.86
CA ALA A 187 -16.06 7.81 21.31
C ALA A 187 -15.99 7.37 19.85
N VAL A 188 -15.18 8.04 19.02
CA VAL A 188 -14.97 7.67 17.61
C VAL A 188 -14.31 6.30 17.50
N TYR A 189 -13.29 6.01 18.31
CA TYR A 189 -12.63 4.71 18.33
C TYR A 189 -13.59 3.58 18.72
N VAL A 190 -14.33 3.75 19.83
CA VAL A 190 -15.31 2.77 20.29
C VAL A 190 -16.42 2.57 19.26
N LEU A 191 -16.93 3.65 18.67
CA LEU A 191 -17.94 3.56 17.62
C LEU A 191 -17.39 2.83 16.39
N GLY A 192 -16.14 3.12 15.98
CA GLY A 192 -15.47 2.43 14.88
C GLY A 192 -15.40 0.93 15.13
N VAL A 193 -14.89 0.51 16.30
CA VAL A 193 -14.82 -0.92 16.68
C VAL A 193 -16.19 -1.58 16.72
N LEU A 194 -17.20 -0.90 17.27
CA LEU A 194 -18.58 -1.44 17.34
C LEU A 194 -19.18 -1.58 15.94
N VAL A 195 -19.00 -0.59 15.07
CA VAL A 195 -19.50 -0.63 13.69
C VAL A 195 -18.78 -1.73 12.91
N SER A 196 -17.46 -1.84 13.01
CA SER A 196 -16.70 -2.92 12.36
C SER A 196 -17.12 -4.32 12.81
N GLY A 197 -17.57 -4.49 14.05
CA GLY A 197 -18.09 -5.78 14.55
C GLY A 197 -19.57 -6.05 14.22
N LEU A 198 -20.34 -5.04 13.81
CA LEU A 198 -21.78 -5.14 13.52
C LEU A 198 -22.09 -5.17 12.02
N VAL A 199 -21.21 -4.60 11.20
CA VAL A 199 -21.37 -4.53 9.75
C VAL A 199 -20.81 -5.81 9.15
N ASP A 200 -21.70 -6.67 8.66
CA ASP A 200 -21.36 -7.87 7.89
C ASP A 200 -20.55 -7.47 6.64
N VAL A 201 -19.61 -8.32 6.19
CA VAL A 201 -18.66 -8.05 5.07
C VAL A 201 -19.39 -7.54 3.81
N ARG A 202 -20.68 -7.85 3.67
CA ARG A 202 -21.55 -7.46 2.55
C ARG A 202 -21.96 -5.97 2.49
N GLN A 203 -21.59 -5.13 3.45
CA GLN A 203 -21.91 -3.69 3.45
C GLN A 203 -20.65 -2.79 3.32
N GLU A 204 -19.71 -3.19 2.45
CA GLU A 204 -18.44 -2.50 2.16
C GLU A 204 -18.58 -0.99 1.87
N TRP A 205 -19.73 -0.56 1.33
CA TRP A 205 -19.98 0.85 1.00
C TRP A 205 -20.05 1.78 2.22
N VAL A 206 -20.46 1.26 3.39
CA VAL A 206 -20.48 2.06 4.63
C VAL A 206 -19.05 2.36 5.08
N ALA A 207 -18.11 1.43 4.84
CA ALA A 207 -16.69 1.64 5.11
C ALA A 207 -16.09 2.71 4.18
N TRP A 208 -16.61 2.91 2.96
CA TRP A 208 -16.15 3.97 2.05
C TRP A 208 -16.56 5.38 2.50
N LEU A 209 -17.53 5.50 3.41
CA LEU A 209 -17.89 6.79 4.02
C LEU A 209 -16.98 7.18 5.19
N ASP A 210 -16.10 6.28 5.64
CA ASP A 210 -15.12 6.59 6.68
C ASP A 210 -14.18 7.68 6.17
N PRO A 211 -14.21 8.91 6.71
CA PRO A 211 -13.39 10.01 6.22
C PRO A 211 -11.89 9.76 6.42
N VAL A 212 -11.56 8.80 7.28
CA VAL A 212 -10.21 8.41 7.65
C VAL A 212 -10.15 6.90 7.63
N GLN A 213 -9.37 6.31 6.72
CA GLN A 213 -9.23 4.87 6.63
C GLN A 213 -8.49 4.30 7.86
N PHE A 214 -9.22 4.01 8.93
CA PHE A 214 -8.67 3.43 10.17
C PHE A 214 -8.58 1.89 10.11
N PHE A 215 -9.39 1.24 9.26
CA PHE A 215 -9.62 -0.20 9.29
C PHE A 215 -9.55 -0.89 7.91
N SER A 216 -9.26 -0.17 6.82
CA SER A 216 -9.16 -0.81 5.50
C SER A 216 -7.84 -1.56 5.38
N SER A 217 -7.93 -2.86 5.08
CA SER A 217 -6.76 -3.69 4.81
C SER A 217 -6.15 -3.25 3.47
N SER A 218 -4.95 -2.70 3.47
CA SER A 218 -4.13 -2.62 2.25
C SER A 218 -3.29 -3.89 2.06
N GLY A 219 -3.74 -5.02 2.63
CA GLY A 219 -3.00 -6.28 2.75
C GLY A 219 -3.39 -7.30 1.69
N GLY A 220 -3.32 -6.91 0.42
CA GLY A 220 -3.50 -7.81 -0.72
C GLY A 220 -2.37 -7.63 -1.73
N ASP A 221 -2.23 -8.59 -2.64
CA ASP A 221 -1.34 -8.43 -3.80
C ASP A 221 -1.79 -7.25 -4.67
N PRO A 222 -0.85 -6.45 -5.22
CA PRO A 222 -1.23 -5.38 -6.13
C PRO A 222 -2.02 -5.92 -7.31
N VAL A 223 -3.03 -5.17 -7.75
CA VAL A 223 -3.81 -5.47 -8.95
C VAL A 223 -3.80 -4.27 -9.90
N PRO A 224 -4.06 -4.46 -11.20
CA PRO A 224 -4.28 -3.35 -12.13
C PRO A 224 -5.24 -2.31 -11.56
N SER A 225 -4.91 -1.03 -11.71
CA SER A 225 -5.61 0.07 -11.02
C SER A 225 -7.10 0.13 -11.35
N ASP A 226 -7.48 -0.23 -12.57
CA ASP A 226 -8.88 -0.31 -13.03
C ASP A 226 -9.71 -1.39 -12.30
N LEU A 227 -9.06 -2.40 -11.69
CA LEU A 227 -9.73 -3.47 -10.95
C LEU A 227 -9.98 -3.13 -9.48
N LEU A 228 -9.34 -2.07 -8.95
CA LEU A 228 -9.54 -1.64 -7.57
C LEU A 228 -10.99 -1.20 -7.32
N GLY A 229 -11.62 -0.56 -8.30
CA GLY A 229 -13.00 -0.09 -8.18
C GLY A 229 -13.21 1.00 -7.13
N ARG A 230 -12.14 1.65 -6.66
CA ARG A 230 -12.20 2.67 -5.60
C ARG A 230 -12.48 4.05 -6.20
N PRO A 231 -13.57 4.73 -5.81
CA PRO A 231 -13.90 6.05 -6.32
C PRO A 231 -13.07 7.15 -5.62
N ALA A 232 -11.74 7.06 -5.68
CA ALA A 232 -10.80 7.90 -4.93
C ALA A 232 -11.01 9.41 -5.15
N GLY A 233 -11.34 9.81 -6.38
CA GLY A 233 -11.67 11.21 -6.69
C GLY A 233 -12.95 11.69 -5.99
N TRP A 234 -13.99 10.85 -5.93
CA TRP A 234 -15.23 11.16 -5.22
C TRP A 234 -15.03 11.18 -3.71
N HIS A 235 -14.19 10.29 -3.18
CA HIS A 235 -13.80 10.29 -1.78
C HIS A 235 -13.06 11.58 -1.41
N ALA A 236 -12.05 11.99 -2.19
CA ALA A 236 -11.36 13.25 -1.97
C ALA A 236 -12.31 14.47 -2.04
N LEU A 237 -13.28 14.47 -2.97
CA LEU A 237 -14.32 15.50 -3.04
C LEU A 237 -15.21 15.49 -1.80
N TYR A 238 -15.64 14.32 -1.33
CA TYR A 238 -16.43 14.15 -0.11
C TYR A 238 -15.71 14.71 1.11
N VAL A 239 -14.45 14.33 1.35
CA VAL A 239 -13.66 14.78 2.50
C VAL A 239 -13.38 16.28 2.40
N THR A 240 -13.10 16.80 1.20
CA THR A 240 -12.94 18.25 0.97
C THR A 240 -14.23 19.01 1.30
N GLY A 241 -15.37 18.52 0.81
CA GLY A 241 -16.68 19.07 1.11
C GLY A 241 -16.96 19.04 2.61
N LEU A 242 -16.65 17.93 3.28
CA LEU A 242 -16.82 17.77 4.73
C LEU A 242 -15.99 18.79 5.51
N CYS A 243 -14.72 18.99 5.15
CA CYS A 243 -13.88 20.04 5.74
C CYS A 243 -14.53 21.43 5.61
N ALA A 244 -15.09 21.74 4.44
CA ALA A 244 -15.78 23.01 4.18
C ALA A 244 -17.08 23.14 4.99
N VAL A 245 -17.89 22.07 5.08
CA VAL A 245 -19.13 22.03 5.88
C VAL A 245 -18.81 22.26 7.37
N LEU A 246 -17.82 21.57 7.93
CA LEU A 246 -17.44 21.74 9.34
C LEU A 246 -16.86 23.14 9.61
N SER A 247 -16.10 23.68 8.66
CA SER A 247 -15.61 25.07 8.72
C SER A 247 -16.78 26.05 8.77
N CYS A 248 -17.75 25.90 7.85
CA CYS A 248 -18.96 26.72 7.80
C CYS A 248 -19.80 26.57 9.08
N ALA A 249 -19.96 25.36 9.61
CA ALA A 249 -20.64 25.12 10.88
C ALA A 249 -19.95 25.89 12.02
N ALA A 250 -18.62 25.85 12.10
CA ALA A 250 -17.87 26.58 13.13
C ALA A 250 -18.09 28.10 13.02
N LEU A 251 -18.13 28.65 11.80
CA LEU A 251 -18.43 30.06 11.56
C LEU A 251 -19.87 30.42 11.97
N LEU A 252 -20.85 29.57 11.63
CA LEU A 252 -22.27 29.79 11.95
C LEU A 252 -22.51 29.73 13.47
N VAL A 253 -21.90 28.78 14.17
CA VAL A 253 -21.93 28.68 15.65
C VAL A 253 -21.30 29.93 16.27
N ALA A 254 -20.26 30.50 15.64
CA ALA A 254 -19.63 31.74 16.06
C ALA A 254 -20.36 33.02 15.59
N GLY A 255 -21.54 32.91 14.98
CA GLY A 255 -22.39 34.05 14.58
C GLY A 255 -22.18 34.60 13.16
N GLY A 256 -21.40 33.93 12.31
CA GLY A 256 -21.07 34.37 10.95
C GLY A 256 -22.19 34.13 9.92
N ARG A 257 -23.29 34.88 10.00
CA ARG A 257 -24.50 34.66 9.16
C ARG A 257 -24.52 35.46 7.84
N THR A 258 -23.36 35.73 7.25
CA THR A 258 -23.25 36.53 6.02
C THR A 258 -23.78 35.78 4.79
N ARG A 259 -24.15 36.50 3.72
CA ARG A 259 -24.57 35.89 2.45
C ARG A 259 -23.49 34.96 1.87
N ALA A 260 -22.22 35.37 1.99
CA ALA A 260 -21.09 34.56 1.56
C ALA A 260 -21.00 33.24 2.34
N VAL A 261 -21.10 33.25 3.68
CA VAL A 261 -21.08 32.02 4.47
C VAL A 261 -22.22 31.10 4.09
N LYS A 262 -23.44 31.64 3.89
CA LYS A 262 -24.60 30.84 3.44
C LYS A 262 -24.37 30.20 2.06
N ALA A 263 -23.86 30.98 1.10
CA ALA A 263 -23.57 30.48 -0.25
C ALA A 263 -22.49 29.39 -0.24
N VAL A 264 -21.39 29.60 0.50
CA VAL A 264 -20.32 28.59 0.68
C VAL A 264 -20.86 27.36 1.40
N THR A 265 -21.74 27.51 2.39
CA THR A 265 -22.35 26.38 3.10
C THR A 265 -23.20 25.53 2.14
N ALA A 266 -24.03 26.17 1.30
CA ALA A 266 -24.85 25.48 0.32
C ALA A 266 -24.00 24.72 -0.70
N LEU A 267 -22.93 25.35 -1.21
CA LEU A 267 -21.99 24.72 -2.13
C LEU A 267 -21.25 23.55 -1.48
N ALA A 268 -20.79 23.71 -0.24
CA ALA A 268 -20.09 22.66 0.50
C ALA A 268 -20.99 21.45 0.73
N LEU A 269 -22.25 21.67 1.14
CA LEU A 269 -23.24 20.60 1.30
C LEU A 269 -23.51 19.89 -0.03
N ALA A 270 -23.67 20.63 -1.13
CA ALA A 270 -23.87 20.04 -2.45
C ALA A 270 -22.65 19.20 -2.90
N ALA A 271 -21.43 19.70 -2.68
CA ALA A 271 -20.20 18.97 -3.00
C ALA A 271 -20.03 17.72 -2.14
N THR A 272 -20.30 17.80 -0.83
CA THR A 272 -20.30 16.63 0.07
C THR A 272 -21.33 15.61 -0.37
N ALA A 273 -22.56 16.03 -0.68
CA ALA A 273 -23.62 15.12 -1.14
C ALA A 273 -23.25 14.47 -2.48
N ALA A 274 -22.69 15.23 -3.42
CA ALA A 274 -22.19 14.68 -4.69
C ALA A 274 -21.05 13.68 -4.45
N GLY A 275 -20.12 13.98 -3.55
CA GLY A 275 -19.05 13.05 -3.15
C GLY A 275 -19.59 11.78 -2.51
N VAL A 276 -20.60 11.86 -1.63
CA VAL A 276 -21.27 10.69 -1.04
C VAL A 276 -21.94 9.85 -2.13
N VAL A 277 -22.74 10.47 -3.00
CA VAL A 277 -23.46 9.77 -4.08
C VAL A 277 -22.47 9.12 -5.07
N GLY A 278 -21.39 9.82 -5.42
CA GLY A 278 -20.36 9.29 -6.32
C GLY A 278 -19.53 8.15 -5.73
N GLN A 279 -19.60 7.94 -4.42
CA GLN A 279 -19.00 6.80 -3.74
C GLN A 279 -19.98 5.64 -3.53
N LEU A 280 -21.28 5.83 -3.75
CA LEU A 280 -22.21 4.70 -3.64
C LEU A 280 -21.85 3.64 -4.69
N PRO A 281 -21.89 2.34 -4.34
CA PRO A 281 -21.67 1.29 -5.31
C PRO A 281 -22.66 1.47 -6.46
N GLY A 282 -22.13 1.68 -7.66
CA GLY A 282 -22.92 1.63 -8.88
C GLY A 282 -23.28 0.19 -9.24
N ASP A 283 -23.62 -0.04 -10.51
CA ASP A 283 -23.68 -1.40 -11.05
C ASP A 283 -22.26 -2.01 -11.06
N THR A 284 -21.92 -2.80 -10.03
CA THR A 284 -20.61 -3.44 -9.91
C THR A 284 -20.47 -4.64 -10.85
N ALA A 285 -21.53 -5.05 -11.57
CA ALA A 285 -21.48 -6.23 -12.43
C ALA A 285 -20.37 -6.15 -13.49
N ALA A 286 -20.10 -4.95 -14.02
CA ALA A 286 -19.02 -4.74 -14.98
C ALA A 286 -17.64 -4.88 -14.33
N LEU A 287 -17.45 -4.34 -13.12
CA LEU A 287 -16.20 -4.44 -12.37
C LEU A 287 -15.95 -5.88 -11.90
N ASP A 288 -16.98 -6.55 -11.40
CA ASP A 288 -16.90 -7.95 -10.95
C ASP A 288 -16.68 -8.90 -12.14
N ALA A 289 -17.24 -8.58 -13.30
CA ALA A 289 -16.92 -9.29 -14.54
C ALA A 289 -15.48 -9.02 -15.01
N ALA A 290 -14.98 -7.79 -14.87
CA ALA A 290 -13.60 -7.45 -15.21
C ALA A 290 -12.60 -8.16 -14.29
N ARG A 291 -12.86 -8.20 -12.97
CA ARG A 291 -12.06 -8.94 -11.98
C ARG A 291 -12.02 -10.43 -12.28
N ARG A 292 -13.19 -11.06 -12.47
CA ARG A 292 -13.26 -12.47 -12.89
C ARG A 292 -12.55 -12.73 -14.20
N THR A 293 -12.71 -11.86 -15.20
CA THR A 293 -11.99 -12.00 -16.48
C THR A 293 -10.48 -11.93 -16.27
N ALA A 294 -9.99 -11.01 -15.44
CA ALA A 294 -8.57 -10.88 -15.16
C ALA A 294 -7.98 -12.04 -14.33
N SER A 295 -8.78 -12.67 -13.46
CA SER A 295 -8.38 -13.83 -12.64
C SER A 295 -8.50 -15.16 -13.40
N GLU A 296 -9.67 -15.43 -14.00
CA GLU A 296 -10.03 -16.71 -14.63
C GLU A 296 -9.64 -16.81 -16.11
N SER A 297 -9.54 -15.68 -16.83
CA SER A 297 -9.20 -15.64 -18.27
C SER A 297 -8.24 -14.48 -18.59
N PRO A 298 -7.08 -14.39 -17.90
CA PRO A 298 -6.13 -13.29 -18.05
C PRO A 298 -5.69 -13.03 -19.49
N GLU A 299 -5.66 -14.07 -20.34
CA GLU A 299 -5.29 -13.97 -21.75
C GLU A 299 -6.17 -13.00 -22.57
N LYS A 300 -7.38 -12.69 -22.11
CA LYS A 300 -8.30 -11.75 -22.78
C LYS A 300 -7.95 -10.28 -22.55
N VAL A 301 -7.21 -9.98 -21.49
CA VAL A 301 -6.92 -8.59 -21.04
C VAL A 301 -5.41 -8.30 -20.97
N GLN A 302 -4.59 -9.31 -21.21
CA GLN A 302 -3.13 -9.19 -21.25
C GLN A 302 -2.62 -8.94 -22.66
N SER A 303 -1.42 -8.37 -22.72
CA SER A 303 -0.62 -8.36 -23.93
C SER A 303 0.59 -9.26 -23.74
N CYS A 304 1.03 -9.89 -24.81
CA CYS A 304 2.16 -10.83 -24.79
C CYS A 304 3.24 -10.39 -25.78
N VAL A 305 4.50 -10.63 -25.42
CA VAL A 305 5.68 -10.46 -26.28
C VAL A 305 6.50 -11.74 -26.27
N THR A 306 7.24 -12.00 -27.34
CA THR A 306 8.10 -13.19 -27.46
C THR A 306 9.56 -12.78 -27.33
N HIS A 307 10.30 -13.44 -26.42
CA HIS A 307 11.76 -13.32 -26.26
C HIS A 307 12.36 -14.72 -26.27
N ASP A 308 13.38 -14.93 -27.12
CA ASP A 308 14.12 -16.20 -27.25
C ASP A 308 13.23 -17.46 -27.29
N GLY A 309 12.14 -17.35 -28.06
CA GLY A 309 11.17 -18.43 -28.27
C GLY A 309 10.12 -18.59 -27.17
N SER A 310 10.30 -17.99 -25.99
CA SER A 310 9.31 -17.98 -24.91
C SER A 310 8.37 -16.77 -25.00
N THR A 311 7.14 -16.92 -24.51
CA THR A 311 6.11 -15.88 -24.53
C THR A 311 5.90 -15.31 -23.13
N TYR A 312 5.85 -13.98 -23.01
CA TYR A 312 5.71 -13.27 -21.74
C TYR A 312 4.46 -12.39 -21.78
N CYS A 313 3.45 -12.77 -21.01
CA CYS A 313 2.14 -12.13 -20.94
C CYS A 313 1.98 -11.38 -19.62
N SER A 314 1.67 -10.09 -19.70
CA SER A 314 1.42 -9.27 -18.50
C SER A 314 0.21 -8.37 -18.68
N PHE A 315 -0.33 -7.87 -17.56
CA PHE A 315 -1.24 -6.74 -17.60
C PHE A 315 -0.51 -5.50 -18.14
N PRO A 316 -1.23 -4.53 -18.75
CA PRO A 316 -0.61 -3.36 -19.39
C PRO A 316 0.35 -2.58 -18.48
N GLU A 317 -0.03 -2.36 -17.21
CA GLU A 317 0.77 -1.64 -16.22
C GLU A 317 2.11 -2.34 -15.90
N TRP A 318 2.21 -3.66 -16.08
CA TRP A 318 3.41 -4.49 -15.84
C TRP A 318 4.23 -4.76 -17.09
N SER A 319 3.91 -4.15 -18.23
CA SER A 319 4.62 -4.43 -19.49
C SER A 319 6.13 -4.13 -19.42
N GLY A 320 6.55 -3.21 -18.55
CA GLY A 320 7.95 -2.80 -18.40
C GLY A 320 8.88 -3.79 -17.67
N VAL A 321 8.35 -4.83 -17.01
CA VAL A 321 9.17 -5.80 -16.25
C VAL A 321 9.37 -7.14 -16.96
N ARG A 322 8.88 -7.28 -18.20
CA ARG A 322 8.97 -8.54 -18.96
C ARG A 322 10.40 -8.93 -19.32
N ASP A 323 11.25 -7.95 -19.57
CA ASP A 323 12.67 -8.19 -19.86
C ASP A 323 13.38 -8.81 -18.64
N ASP A 324 13.06 -8.34 -17.43
CA ASP A 324 13.58 -8.92 -16.19
C ASP A 324 13.10 -10.37 -16.01
N TRP A 325 11.84 -10.67 -16.35
CA TRP A 325 11.32 -12.03 -16.32
C TRP A 325 12.07 -12.94 -17.31
N ALA A 326 12.35 -12.42 -18.50
CA ALA A 326 13.12 -13.14 -19.51
C ALA A 326 14.54 -13.47 -19.01
N GLU A 327 15.22 -12.52 -18.39
CA GLU A 327 16.55 -12.74 -17.81
C GLU A 327 16.55 -13.88 -16.76
N VAL A 328 15.52 -13.95 -15.91
CA VAL A 328 15.39 -15.04 -14.93
C VAL A 328 15.16 -16.37 -15.62
N VAL A 329 14.26 -16.42 -16.62
CA VAL A 329 13.99 -17.64 -17.39
C VAL A 329 15.26 -18.14 -18.09
N ASP A 330 16.02 -17.24 -18.71
CA ASP A 330 17.26 -17.57 -19.41
C ASP A 330 18.32 -18.08 -18.45
N ARG A 331 18.45 -17.45 -17.28
CA ARG A 331 19.37 -17.90 -16.22
C ARG A 331 19.04 -19.32 -15.77
N VAL A 332 17.77 -19.61 -15.47
CA VAL A 332 17.33 -20.96 -15.03
C VAL A 332 17.54 -21.99 -16.15
N ARG A 333 17.15 -21.66 -17.39
CA ARG A 333 17.35 -22.53 -18.56
C ARG A 333 18.80 -22.83 -18.87
N SER A 334 19.72 -21.88 -18.63
CA SER A 334 21.15 -22.09 -18.88
C SER A 334 21.74 -23.27 -18.08
N GLY A 335 21.14 -23.58 -16.92
CA GLY A 335 21.50 -24.73 -16.08
C GLY A 335 20.86 -26.06 -16.50
N ALA A 336 19.82 -26.02 -17.33
CA ALA A 336 19.02 -27.18 -17.70
C ALA A 336 19.59 -27.97 -18.91
N GLY A 337 19.17 -29.23 -19.06
CA GLY A 337 19.56 -30.11 -20.17
C GLY A 337 18.39 -30.48 -21.10
N GLY A 338 18.69 -30.92 -22.32
CA GLY A 338 17.73 -31.56 -23.23
C GLY A 338 16.44 -30.78 -23.49
N ALA A 339 15.29 -31.38 -23.14
CA ALA A 339 13.92 -30.89 -23.39
C ALA A 339 13.59 -29.52 -22.78
N ALA A 340 14.47 -28.96 -21.93
CA ALA A 340 14.35 -27.61 -21.39
C ALA A 340 14.50 -26.48 -22.45
N GLU A 341 14.81 -26.83 -23.71
CA GLU A 341 14.74 -25.91 -24.86
C GLU A 341 13.30 -25.60 -25.32
N ALA A 342 12.30 -26.34 -24.81
CA ALA A 342 10.90 -26.11 -25.17
C ALA A 342 10.44 -24.71 -24.74
N PRO A 343 9.78 -23.93 -25.65
CA PRO A 343 9.19 -22.64 -25.34
C PRO A 343 8.33 -22.64 -24.07
N LEU A 344 8.53 -21.64 -23.21
CA LEU A 344 7.69 -21.43 -22.03
C LEU A 344 6.71 -20.29 -22.30
N THR A 345 5.56 -20.33 -21.63
CA THR A 345 4.65 -19.18 -21.53
C THR A 345 4.68 -18.66 -20.11
N VAL A 346 5.35 -17.54 -19.87
CA VAL A 346 5.28 -16.82 -18.60
C VAL A 346 4.01 -15.97 -18.62
N ARG A 347 3.10 -16.24 -17.70
CA ARG A 347 1.81 -15.56 -17.60
C ARG A 347 1.64 -14.93 -16.23
N GLN A 348 1.41 -13.63 -16.22
CA GLN A 348 1.03 -12.94 -15.00
C GLN A 348 -0.37 -13.38 -14.55
N ARG A 349 -0.57 -13.66 -13.26
CA ARG A 349 -1.89 -14.00 -12.72
C ARG A 349 -2.14 -13.19 -11.44
N ILE A 350 -3.42 -12.97 -11.15
CA ILE A 350 -3.90 -12.28 -9.96
C ILE A 350 -5.01 -13.11 -9.32
N TYR A 351 -5.15 -12.97 -8.00
CA TYR A 351 -6.26 -13.54 -7.25
C TYR A 351 -7.28 -12.45 -6.94
N THR A 352 -8.56 -12.70 -7.24
CA THR A 352 -9.64 -11.73 -6.96
C THR A 352 -10.84 -12.32 -6.22
N ASP A 353 -10.86 -13.63 -5.95
CA ASP A 353 -12.06 -14.35 -5.51
C ASP A 353 -12.46 -14.05 -4.06
N GLY A 354 -11.48 -13.65 -3.22
CA GLY A 354 -11.70 -13.14 -1.86
C GLY A 354 -11.87 -11.62 -1.78
N GLY A 355 -11.77 -10.92 -2.92
CA GLY A 355 -11.65 -9.46 -3.00
C GLY A 355 -10.24 -9.02 -3.42
N VAL A 356 -10.13 -7.81 -3.97
CA VAL A 356 -8.85 -7.25 -4.46
C VAL A 356 -7.94 -6.70 -3.36
N GLU A 357 -8.41 -6.71 -2.10
CA GLU A 357 -7.69 -6.22 -0.93
C GLU A 357 -7.37 -7.35 0.07
N THR A 358 -7.59 -8.61 -0.33
CA THR A 358 -7.26 -9.81 0.45
C THR A 358 -6.05 -10.50 -0.14
N ASP A 359 -5.09 -10.88 0.71
CA ASP A 359 -4.06 -11.84 0.31
C ASP A 359 -4.71 -13.16 -0.14
N GLY A 360 -4.24 -13.69 -1.27
CA GLY A 360 -4.73 -14.93 -1.83
C GLY A 360 -3.61 -15.72 -2.48
N ALA A 361 -3.71 -17.04 -2.43
CA ALA A 361 -2.78 -17.92 -3.12
C ALA A 361 -3.25 -18.13 -4.56
N LEU A 362 -2.30 -18.11 -5.49
CA LEU A 362 -2.57 -18.47 -6.88
C LEU A 362 -2.51 -19.99 -7.01
N ASP A 363 -3.58 -20.61 -7.51
CA ASP A 363 -3.57 -22.04 -7.79
C ASP A 363 -2.56 -22.35 -8.91
N PRO A 364 -1.78 -23.44 -8.82
CA PRO A 364 -0.87 -23.86 -9.88
C PRO A 364 -1.57 -24.06 -11.23
N SER A 365 -0.91 -23.67 -12.34
CA SER A 365 -1.41 -23.97 -13.68
C SER A 365 -1.13 -25.44 -14.06
N ALA A 366 -2.19 -26.14 -14.50
CA ALA A 366 -2.08 -27.45 -15.13
C ALA A 366 -1.73 -27.36 -16.63
N THR A 367 -1.61 -26.14 -17.18
CA THR A 367 -1.27 -25.94 -18.59
C THR A 367 0.21 -26.26 -18.82
N PRO A 368 0.55 -27.22 -19.69
CA PRO A 368 1.95 -27.59 -19.93
C PRO A 368 2.78 -26.42 -20.43
N GLY A 369 3.97 -26.22 -19.84
CA GLY A 369 4.90 -25.16 -20.23
C GLY A 369 4.48 -23.74 -19.82
N GLU A 370 3.39 -23.57 -19.07
CA GLU A 370 2.99 -22.27 -18.52
C GLU A 370 3.60 -22.05 -17.13
N VAL A 371 4.17 -20.87 -16.89
CA VAL A 371 4.73 -20.44 -15.62
C VAL A 371 3.98 -19.21 -15.13
N THR A 372 3.51 -19.24 -13.90
CA THR A 372 2.82 -18.14 -13.24
C THR A 372 3.83 -17.14 -12.68
N VAL A 373 3.58 -15.84 -12.91
CA VAL A 373 4.25 -14.75 -12.20
C VAL A 373 3.22 -13.88 -11.49
N GLY A 374 3.55 -13.44 -10.27
CA GLY A 374 2.69 -12.54 -9.49
C GLY A 374 2.75 -11.08 -9.96
N THR A 375 2.16 -10.20 -9.15
CA THR A 375 2.18 -8.74 -9.40
C THR A 375 3.22 -8.00 -8.56
N ARG A 376 3.71 -8.60 -7.48
CA ARG A 376 4.91 -8.13 -6.78
C ARG A 376 6.16 -8.61 -7.52
N TRP A 377 7.17 -7.76 -7.64
CA TRP A 377 8.39 -8.08 -8.41
C TRP A 377 9.66 -7.50 -7.77
N GLY A 378 10.80 -8.16 -8.02
CA GLY A 378 12.10 -7.81 -7.44
C GLY A 378 12.37 -8.51 -6.10
N GLY A 379 13.54 -8.27 -5.50
CA GLY A 379 13.92 -8.86 -4.21
C GLY A 379 13.79 -10.39 -4.20
N ASN A 380 13.20 -10.93 -3.13
CA ASN A 380 12.94 -12.35 -2.97
C ASN A 380 11.87 -12.89 -3.93
N ARG A 381 11.09 -12.06 -4.62
CA ARG A 381 10.18 -12.56 -5.70
C ARG A 381 10.94 -13.10 -6.91
N VAL A 382 12.18 -12.67 -7.12
CA VAL A 382 13.02 -13.17 -8.22
C VAL A 382 13.36 -14.65 -8.05
N PRO A 383 13.93 -15.11 -6.91
CA PRO A 383 14.17 -16.53 -6.70
C PRO A 383 12.90 -17.36 -6.54
N GLU A 384 11.82 -16.80 -5.96
CA GLU A 384 10.51 -17.48 -5.95
C GLU A 384 10.04 -17.77 -7.39
N PHE A 385 10.05 -16.77 -8.27
CA PHE A 385 9.70 -16.95 -9.67
C PHE A 385 10.64 -17.96 -10.37
N ALA A 386 11.94 -17.94 -10.05
CA ALA A 386 12.88 -18.94 -10.58
C ALA A 386 12.50 -20.37 -10.17
N VAL A 387 11.98 -20.59 -8.95
CA VAL A 387 11.45 -21.90 -8.51
C VAL A 387 10.28 -22.31 -9.40
N GLY A 388 9.33 -21.42 -9.69
CA GLY A 388 8.23 -21.69 -10.62
C GLY A 388 8.71 -22.11 -12.02
N VAL A 389 9.67 -21.35 -12.59
CA VAL A 389 10.28 -21.70 -13.89
C VAL A 389 10.95 -23.07 -13.85
N ALA A 390 11.76 -23.33 -12.83
CA ALA A 390 12.48 -24.60 -12.68
C ALA A 390 11.52 -25.79 -12.50
N THR A 391 10.43 -25.61 -11.74
CA THR A 391 9.37 -26.60 -11.57
C THR A 391 8.76 -26.99 -12.92
N VAL A 392 8.41 -26.01 -13.77
CA VAL A 392 7.82 -26.31 -15.09
C VAL A 392 8.83 -26.96 -16.03
N LEU A 393 10.11 -26.57 -15.99
CA LEU A 393 11.15 -27.21 -16.80
C LEU A 393 11.41 -28.67 -16.41
N VAL A 394 11.27 -29.01 -15.12
CA VAL A 394 11.54 -30.35 -14.59
C VAL A 394 10.29 -31.25 -14.61
N GLY A 395 9.14 -30.70 -14.20
CA GLY A 395 7.88 -31.42 -14.06
C GLY A 395 6.92 -31.30 -15.24
N GLY A 396 7.09 -30.30 -16.11
CA GLY A 396 6.26 -30.05 -17.30
C GLY A 396 5.12 -29.04 -17.09
N SER A 397 4.63 -28.89 -15.86
CA SER A 397 3.55 -27.98 -15.43
C SER A 397 3.78 -27.57 -13.98
N GLU A 398 2.98 -26.64 -13.44
CA GLU A 398 3.11 -26.19 -12.05
C GLU A 398 2.40 -27.13 -11.06
N ASP A 399 1.29 -27.75 -11.47
CA ASP A 399 0.44 -28.60 -10.64
C ASP A 399 1.13 -29.87 -10.11
N VAL A 400 2.32 -30.20 -10.62
CA VAL A 400 3.21 -31.23 -10.09
C VAL A 400 3.62 -31.00 -8.63
N THR A 401 3.49 -29.78 -8.10
CA THR A 401 3.79 -29.44 -6.70
C THR A 401 2.57 -29.56 -5.79
N THR A 402 1.41 -29.98 -6.31
CA THR A 402 0.22 -30.26 -5.48
C THR A 402 0.48 -31.41 -4.50
N GLU A 403 1.33 -32.35 -4.90
CA GLU A 403 1.80 -33.46 -4.05
C GLU A 403 3.28 -33.25 -3.68
N PRO A 404 3.72 -33.64 -2.47
CA PRO A 404 5.12 -33.56 -2.09
C PRO A 404 6.05 -34.29 -3.06
N MET A 405 7.13 -33.63 -3.50
CA MET A 405 8.13 -34.23 -4.40
C MET A 405 9.22 -34.95 -3.60
N CYS A 406 9.06 -36.27 -3.44
CA CYS A 406 9.96 -37.14 -2.67
C CYS A 406 11.01 -37.82 -3.57
N ASP A 407 11.49 -37.10 -4.58
CA ASP A 407 12.31 -37.65 -5.65
C ASP A 407 13.38 -36.65 -6.11
N ALA A 408 14.18 -37.06 -7.09
CA ALA A 408 15.30 -36.29 -7.63
C ALA A 408 14.89 -34.93 -8.23
N ARG A 409 13.60 -34.74 -8.57
CA ARG A 409 13.12 -33.50 -9.19
C ARG A 409 13.27 -32.32 -8.24
N ALA A 410 13.00 -32.48 -6.95
CA ALA A 410 13.15 -31.41 -5.96
C ALA A 410 14.60 -30.89 -5.88
N VAL A 411 15.58 -31.80 -5.86
CA VAL A 411 17.02 -31.44 -5.90
C VAL A 411 17.37 -30.75 -7.21
N THR A 412 16.84 -31.25 -8.32
CA THR A 412 17.11 -30.69 -9.66
C THR A 412 16.53 -29.28 -9.81
N ILE A 413 15.29 -29.06 -9.37
CA ILE A 413 14.64 -27.75 -9.35
C ILE A 413 15.50 -26.76 -8.57
N MET A 414 15.90 -27.11 -7.35
CA MET A 414 16.71 -26.22 -6.52
C MET A 414 18.11 -25.98 -7.09
N TRP A 415 18.72 -26.96 -7.76
CA TRP A 415 19.96 -26.71 -8.48
C TRP A 415 19.79 -25.70 -9.62
N LEU A 416 18.70 -25.74 -10.37
CA LEU A 416 18.46 -24.78 -11.46
C LEU A 416 18.26 -23.36 -10.93
N VAL A 417 17.62 -23.21 -9.77
CA VAL A 417 17.42 -21.92 -9.10
C VAL A 417 18.75 -21.38 -8.56
N LEU A 418 19.50 -22.21 -7.84
CA LEU A 418 20.65 -21.76 -7.05
C LEU A 418 21.97 -21.85 -7.80
N GLY A 419 22.15 -22.87 -8.65
CA GLY A 419 23.45 -23.18 -9.27
C GLY A 419 23.96 -22.09 -10.21
N GLN A 420 23.08 -21.25 -10.74
CA GLN A 420 23.41 -20.09 -11.58
C GLN A 420 23.30 -18.76 -10.83
N ASP A 421 22.97 -18.78 -9.54
CA ASP A 421 22.83 -17.57 -8.72
C ASP A 421 24.22 -17.04 -8.28
N PRO A 422 24.43 -15.72 -8.22
CA PRO A 422 25.67 -15.15 -7.69
C PRO A 422 25.91 -15.53 -6.22
N ASP A 423 24.86 -15.52 -5.38
CA ASP A 423 24.92 -15.78 -3.94
C ASP A 423 23.95 -16.92 -3.53
N PRO A 424 24.26 -18.17 -3.94
CA PRO A 424 23.32 -19.28 -3.83
C PRO A 424 22.92 -19.60 -2.39
N THR A 425 23.80 -19.40 -1.42
CA THR A 425 23.50 -19.71 -0.02
C THR A 425 22.56 -18.68 0.60
N ALA A 426 22.71 -17.39 0.26
CA ALA A 426 21.78 -16.37 0.70
C ALA A 426 20.43 -16.54 0.00
N THR A 427 20.44 -16.80 -1.31
CA THR A 427 19.22 -17.08 -2.09
C THR A 427 18.47 -18.29 -1.55
N PHE A 428 19.19 -19.38 -1.22
CA PHE A 428 18.57 -20.58 -0.64
C PHE A 428 17.91 -20.31 0.71
N ARG A 429 18.54 -19.46 1.54
CA ARG A 429 17.98 -19.04 2.81
C ARG A 429 16.69 -18.24 2.61
N ASN A 430 16.75 -17.22 1.75
CA ASN A 430 15.67 -16.25 1.57
C ASN A 430 14.44 -16.83 0.87
N VAL A 431 14.62 -17.85 0.01
CA VAL A 431 13.51 -18.50 -0.68
C VAL A 431 12.83 -19.55 0.21
N ARG A 432 13.39 -19.90 1.36
CA ARG A 432 12.77 -20.81 2.32
C ARG A 432 11.96 -20.05 3.36
N LEU A 433 10.78 -20.56 3.68
CA LEU A 433 9.89 -19.94 4.67
C LEU A 433 10.50 -19.86 6.09
N ASP A 434 11.43 -20.74 6.41
CA ASP A 434 12.07 -20.85 7.73
C ASP A 434 13.42 -20.15 7.83
N ASP A 435 13.88 -19.46 6.77
CA ASP A 435 15.20 -18.84 6.67
C ASP A 435 16.37 -19.79 7.05
N SER A 436 16.17 -21.10 6.89
CA SER A 436 17.16 -22.13 7.19
C SER A 436 17.86 -22.60 5.91
N THR A 437 19.06 -23.15 6.05
CA THR A 437 19.75 -23.88 4.96
C THR A 437 19.94 -25.37 5.30
N THR A 438 19.21 -25.86 6.30
CA THR A 438 19.33 -27.21 6.86
C THR A 438 17.97 -27.77 7.27
N GLY A 439 17.86 -29.10 7.36
CA GLY A 439 16.59 -29.76 7.71
C GLY A 439 15.54 -29.67 6.60
N SER A 440 14.36 -30.23 6.86
CA SER A 440 13.20 -30.06 5.97
C SER A 440 12.70 -28.62 5.99
N GLY A 441 11.97 -28.22 4.95
CA GLY A 441 11.39 -26.87 4.87
C GLY A 441 10.57 -26.68 3.60
N VAL A 442 9.88 -25.55 3.52
CA VAL A 442 9.08 -25.17 2.34
C VAL A 442 9.80 -24.04 1.62
N VAL A 443 10.04 -24.25 0.33
CA VAL A 443 10.56 -23.24 -0.60
C VAL A 443 9.38 -22.50 -1.21
N LEU A 444 9.44 -21.17 -1.18
CA LEU A 444 8.43 -20.28 -1.71
C LEU A 444 8.47 -20.27 -3.25
N ALA A 445 7.28 -20.14 -3.85
CA ALA A 445 7.07 -20.00 -5.28
C ALA A 445 5.82 -19.13 -5.52
N PRO A 446 5.57 -18.64 -6.76
CA PRO A 446 4.43 -17.75 -7.04
C PRO A 446 3.06 -18.41 -6.83
N THR A 447 2.99 -19.74 -6.89
CA THR A 447 1.78 -20.55 -6.69
C THR A 447 1.95 -21.45 -5.47
N ASN A 448 2.00 -22.78 -5.65
CA ASN A 448 2.33 -23.71 -4.58
C ASN A 448 3.85 -23.80 -4.40
N GLY A 449 4.30 -23.66 -3.15
CA GLY A 449 5.70 -23.86 -2.79
C GLY A 449 6.17 -25.30 -3.00
N LEU A 450 7.48 -25.49 -2.94
CA LEU A 450 8.13 -26.80 -3.03
C LEU A 450 8.57 -27.26 -1.63
N SER A 451 8.01 -28.36 -1.15
CA SER A 451 8.47 -29.01 0.08
C SER A 451 9.81 -29.73 -0.16
N LEU A 452 10.78 -29.50 0.73
CA LEU A 452 12.08 -30.16 0.74
C LEU A 452 12.23 -31.04 1.99
N SER A 453 12.66 -32.28 1.79
CA SER A 453 13.09 -33.17 2.88
C SER A 453 14.47 -32.75 3.43
N ALA A 454 14.84 -33.24 4.61
CA ALA A 454 16.17 -33.04 5.16
C ALA A 454 17.29 -33.70 4.32
N PRO A 455 17.11 -34.94 3.79
CA PRO A 455 18.02 -35.52 2.81
C PRO A 455 18.21 -34.66 1.55
N GLN A 456 17.12 -34.17 0.94
CA GLN A 456 17.18 -33.30 -0.25
C GLN A 456 17.93 -32.01 0.02
N THR A 457 17.64 -31.35 1.14
CA THR A 457 18.35 -30.14 1.58
C THR A 457 19.85 -30.39 1.76
N THR A 458 20.23 -31.55 2.30
CA THR A 458 21.64 -31.92 2.47
C THR A 458 22.34 -32.08 1.12
N VAL A 459 21.71 -32.78 0.17
CA VAL A 459 22.24 -32.94 -1.19
C VAL A 459 22.41 -31.58 -1.86
N ILE A 460 21.39 -30.71 -1.79
CA ILE A 460 21.45 -29.35 -2.36
C ILE A 460 22.64 -28.58 -1.81
N ARG A 461 22.82 -28.57 -0.48
CA ARG A 461 23.95 -27.87 0.16
C ARG A 461 25.30 -28.40 -0.31
N GLU A 462 25.45 -29.72 -0.42
CA GLU A 462 26.68 -30.32 -0.94
C GLU A 462 26.95 -29.97 -2.41
N LEU A 463 25.91 -29.82 -3.23
CA LEU A 463 26.06 -29.38 -4.63
C LEU A 463 26.57 -27.93 -4.71
N LEU A 464 26.14 -27.07 -3.79
CA LEU A 464 26.59 -25.67 -3.73
C LEU A 464 28.07 -25.54 -3.33
N ASP A 465 28.62 -26.51 -2.61
CA ASP A 465 30.04 -26.58 -2.23
C ASP A 465 30.94 -27.09 -3.39
N ARG A 466 30.36 -27.57 -4.49
CA ARG A 466 31.08 -28.10 -5.66
C ARG A 466 31.32 -27.03 -6.75
N PRO A 467 32.32 -27.23 -7.63
CA PRO A 467 32.52 -26.35 -8.78
C PRO A 467 31.27 -26.30 -9.68
N ARG A 468 30.68 -25.11 -9.83
CA ARG A 468 29.41 -24.90 -10.56
C ARG A 468 29.40 -25.53 -11.96
N ALA A 469 30.48 -25.34 -12.72
CA ALA A 469 30.60 -25.87 -14.08
C ALA A 469 30.58 -27.41 -14.12
N GLU A 470 31.18 -28.08 -13.12
CA GLU A 470 31.18 -29.54 -13.04
C GLU A 470 29.78 -30.07 -12.73
N THR A 471 29.12 -29.49 -11.73
CA THR A 471 27.76 -29.88 -11.35
C THR A 471 26.76 -29.63 -12.48
N THR A 472 26.81 -28.47 -13.14
CA THR A 472 25.97 -28.17 -14.31
C THR A 472 26.20 -29.18 -15.44
N ALA A 473 27.46 -29.55 -15.72
CA ALA A 473 27.75 -30.56 -16.74
C ALA A 473 27.14 -31.93 -16.40
N ARG A 474 27.20 -32.35 -15.12
CA ARG A 474 26.58 -33.60 -14.65
C ARG A 474 25.05 -33.55 -14.72
N VAL A 475 24.43 -32.44 -14.32
CA VAL A 475 22.98 -32.25 -14.41
C VAL A 475 22.52 -32.36 -15.85
N LYS A 476 23.22 -31.73 -16.80
CA LYS A 476 22.90 -31.84 -18.22
C LYS A 476 23.10 -33.25 -18.76
N ALA A 477 24.15 -33.96 -18.33
CA ALA A 477 24.43 -35.32 -18.77
C ALA A 477 23.40 -36.36 -18.28
N HIS A 478 22.83 -36.14 -17.09
CA HIS A 478 21.86 -37.04 -16.45
C HIS A 478 20.45 -36.44 -16.38
N TRP A 479 20.11 -35.54 -17.30
CA TRP A 479 18.86 -34.78 -17.27
C TRP A 479 17.64 -35.71 -17.20
N THR A 480 17.57 -36.72 -18.06
CA THR A 480 16.44 -37.64 -18.15
C THR A 480 16.22 -38.44 -16.85
N GLU A 481 17.30 -38.86 -16.19
CA GLU A 481 17.22 -39.54 -14.91
C GLU A 481 16.82 -38.58 -13.79
N LEU A 482 17.40 -37.38 -13.74
CA LEU A 482 17.18 -36.39 -12.69
C LEU A 482 15.78 -35.78 -12.71
N THR A 483 15.15 -35.69 -13.88
CA THR A 483 13.76 -35.21 -14.02
C THR A 483 12.72 -36.34 -13.90
N SER A 484 13.13 -37.59 -13.68
CA SER A 484 12.20 -38.71 -13.54
C SER A 484 11.66 -38.80 -12.11
N ALA A 485 10.32 -38.90 -11.98
CA ALA A 485 9.66 -39.19 -10.69
C ALA A 485 10.04 -40.56 -10.08
N ARG A 486 10.77 -41.42 -10.82
CA ARG A 486 11.24 -42.72 -10.34
C ARG A 486 12.62 -42.67 -9.70
N THR A 487 13.33 -41.56 -9.86
CA THR A 487 14.70 -41.43 -9.39
C THR A 487 14.69 -40.89 -7.96
N THR A 488 15.25 -41.64 -7.02
CA THR A 488 15.28 -41.23 -5.61
C THR A 488 16.36 -40.16 -5.35
N THR A 489 16.24 -39.41 -4.26
CA THR A 489 17.27 -38.45 -3.83
C THR A 489 18.65 -39.11 -3.68
N ALA A 490 18.70 -40.34 -3.17
CA ALA A 490 19.94 -41.11 -3.05
C ALA A 490 20.55 -41.48 -4.43
N GLN A 491 19.72 -41.75 -5.43
CA GLN A 491 20.19 -41.96 -6.81
C GLN A 491 20.68 -40.65 -7.43
N ALA A 492 19.96 -39.54 -7.21
CA ALA A 492 20.39 -38.21 -7.64
C ALA A 492 21.76 -37.84 -7.08
N ALA A 493 21.99 -38.05 -5.78
CA ALA A 493 23.28 -37.82 -5.14
C ALA A 493 24.43 -38.58 -5.84
N LYS A 494 24.21 -39.85 -6.20
CA LYS A 494 25.19 -40.67 -6.93
C LYS A 494 25.47 -40.12 -8.34
N LEU A 495 24.41 -39.76 -9.09
CA LEU A 495 24.55 -39.20 -10.44
C LEU A 495 25.30 -37.86 -10.42
N LEU A 496 25.07 -37.06 -9.39
CA LEU A 496 25.69 -35.74 -9.22
C LEU A 496 27.06 -35.77 -8.54
N GLY A 497 27.47 -36.92 -7.99
CA GLY A 497 28.79 -37.12 -7.38
C GLY A 497 28.95 -36.52 -5.98
N VAL A 498 27.85 -36.43 -5.23
CA VAL A 498 27.83 -35.97 -3.83
C VAL A 498 27.57 -37.14 -2.87
N GLU A 499 27.71 -36.91 -1.57
CA GLU A 499 27.53 -37.96 -0.57
C GLU A 499 26.06 -38.41 -0.56
N VAL A 500 25.86 -39.73 -0.48
CA VAL A 500 24.50 -40.28 -0.43
C VAL A 500 23.95 -40.06 0.98
N PRO A 501 22.77 -39.45 1.13
CA PRO A 501 22.14 -39.28 2.44
C PRO A 501 21.97 -40.63 3.15
N LYS A 502 22.20 -40.63 4.47
CA LYS A 502 22.10 -41.84 5.31
C LYS A 502 20.65 -42.24 5.60
N GLU A 503 19.75 -41.27 5.55
CA GLU A 503 18.31 -41.42 5.80
C GLU A 503 17.55 -41.36 4.47
N ALA A 504 16.49 -42.17 4.37
CA ALA A 504 15.59 -42.12 3.22
C ALA A 504 14.68 -40.89 3.30
N ASP A 505 14.10 -40.48 2.18
CA ASP A 505 13.08 -39.42 2.19
C ASP A 505 11.83 -39.92 2.94
N GLU A 506 11.57 -39.34 4.09
CA GLU A 506 10.29 -39.47 4.80
C GLU A 506 9.37 -38.36 4.29
N CYS A 507 8.42 -38.74 3.45
CA CYS A 507 7.29 -37.89 3.12
C CYS A 507 6.10 -38.41 3.90
N GLU A 508 5.73 -37.71 4.96
CA GLU A 508 4.46 -37.97 5.63
C GLU A 508 3.32 -37.63 4.65
N GLU A 509 2.35 -38.53 4.52
CA GLU A 509 1.08 -38.31 3.78
C GLU A 509 0.25 -37.18 4.42
#